data_AF-A0A953D9C7-F1
#
_entry.id   AF-A0A953D9C7-F1
#
_cell.length_a   1.000
_cell.length_b   1.000
_cell.length_c   1.000
_cell.angle_alpha   90.00
_cell.angle_beta   90.00
_cell.angle_gamma   90.00
#
_symmetry.space_group_name_H-M   'P 1'
#
loop_
_entity.id
_entity.type
_entity.pdbx_description
1 polymer ?
#
loop_
_entity_poly.entity_id
_entity_poly.type
_entity_poly.pdbx_seq_one_letter_code
_entity_poly.pdbx_strand_id
1 'polypeptide(L)'
;MNTKNTKGNSSTLSLVVLAIVVMAIGLVAVLTDIRRASYGTDAAAAALATTSASNATTTATSTAASSSVTAKAAPKKTSVTPAKAAAPVKTAATSSTPVSSNTSLKWALCTANDLTGTANWQGASGSLSGTLNITNSSKANCSLSHDVYLQILSGNQVLPVGQLGNADANSYTDLAPGDGVPLGFIWSNWCGASLSSAAYVRLILPTNGGYLRVPVIDAAGRAHYDAPRCDSPQAYSSVKIWQ
;
A
#
# COMPACT_ATOMS: atom_id res chain seq x y z
N MET A 1 -27.15 63.93 -6.19
CA MET A 1 -26.37 62.68 -6.14
C MET A 1 -27.09 61.66 -7.01
N ASN A 2 -26.52 61.31 -8.17
CA ASN A 2 -27.16 60.51 -9.20
C ASN A 2 -26.62 59.07 -9.16
N THR A 3 -27.43 58.11 -8.72
CA THR A 3 -27.13 56.68 -8.79
C THR A 3 -27.59 56.11 -10.12
N LYS A 4 -26.65 55.82 -11.03
CA LYS A 4 -26.90 55.05 -12.25
C LYS A 4 -26.96 53.56 -11.91
N ASN A 5 -28.13 52.96 -12.14
CA ASN A 5 -28.36 51.52 -12.12
C ASN A 5 -27.76 50.87 -13.39
N THR A 6 -26.71 50.07 -13.24
CA THR A 6 -26.20 49.18 -14.28
C THR A 6 -26.96 47.85 -14.22
N LYS A 7 -28.01 47.75 -15.05
CA LYS A 7 -28.74 46.51 -15.33
C LYS A 7 -28.30 46.02 -16.70
N GLY A 8 -27.52 44.95 -16.76
CA GLY A 8 -27.17 44.32 -18.04
C GLY A 8 -26.06 43.29 -17.92
N ASN A 9 -26.29 42.11 -18.52
CA ASN A 9 -25.29 41.13 -18.97
C ASN A 9 -25.17 39.80 -18.18
N SER A 10 -26.16 39.41 -17.38
CA SER A 10 -26.13 38.09 -16.70
C SER A 10 -26.44 36.91 -17.65
N SER A 11 -27.19 37.12 -18.74
CA SER A 11 -27.64 36.01 -19.59
C SER A 11 -26.59 35.48 -20.58
N THR A 12 -25.59 36.28 -20.96
CA THR A 12 -24.53 35.85 -21.89
C THR A 12 -23.46 35.00 -21.21
N LEU A 13 -23.18 35.22 -19.92
CA LEU A 13 -22.21 34.42 -19.17
C LEU A 13 -22.66 32.96 -19.01
N SER A 14 -23.97 32.73 -18.86
CA SER A 14 -24.52 31.38 -18.65
C SER A 14 -24.36 30.47 -19.87
N LEU A 15 -24.51 31.01 -21.08
CA LEU A 15 -24.35 30.25 -22.32
C LEU A 15 -22.90 29.88 -22.62
N VAL A 16 -21.95 30.76 -22.30
CA VAL A 16 -20.52 30.50 -22.53
C VAL A 16 -20.00 29.41 -21.58
N VAL A 17 -20.42 29.43 -20.31
CA VAL A 17 -20.01 28.39 -19.34
C VAL A 17 -20.56 27.02 -19.74
N LEU A 18 -21.80 26.95 -20.23
CA LEU A 18 -22.39 25.68 -20.68
C LEU A 18 -21.64 25.09 -21.88
N ALA A 19 -21.25 25.93 -22.85
CA ALA A 19 -20.50 25.49 -24.03
C ALA A 19 -19.10 24.94 -23.67
N ILE A 20 -18.41 25.56 -22.71
CA ILE A 20 -17.10 25.10 -22.23
C ILE A 20 -17.21 23.73 -21.53
N VAL A 21 -18.24 23.54 -20.69
CA VAL A 21 -18.45 22.26 -19.99
C VAL A 21 -18.76 21.12 -20.97
N VAL A 22 -19.58 21.37 -22.00
CA VAL A 22 -19.90 20.34 -23.02
C VAL A 22 -18.66 19.96 -23.85
N MET A 23 -17.81 20.93 -24.22
CA MET A 23 -16.56 20.63 -24.93
C MET A 23 -15.56 19.85 -24.06
N ALA A 24 -15.47 20.18 -22.76
CA ALA A 24 -14.58 19.45 -21.84
C ALA A 24 -15.02 17.99 -21.66
N ILE A 25 -16.33 17.71 -21.57
CA ILE A 25 -16.85 16.35 -21.46
C ILE A 25 -16.61 15.55 -22.75
N GLY A 26 -16.81 16.17 -23.93
CA GLY A 26 -16.54 15.52 -25.22
C GLY A 26 -15.07 15.14 -25.40
N LEU A 27 -14.14 16.01 -24.97
CA LEU A 27 -12.70 15.75 -25.06
C LEU A 27 -12.27 14.57 -24.17
N VAL A 28 -12.84 14.44 -22.97
CA VAL A 28 -12.54 13.32 -22.06
C VAL A 28 -13.02 12.00 -22.65
N ALA A 29 -14.21 11.97 -23.26
CA ALA A 29 -14.74 10.75 -23.89
C ALA A 29 -13.87 10.28 -25.08
N VAL A 30 -13.42 11.20 -25.93
CA VAL A 30 -12.53 10.88 -27.07
C VAL A 30 -11.16 10.38 -26.59
N LEU A 31 -10.60 10.98 -25.53
CA LEU A 31 -9.32 10.54 -24.97
C LEU A 31 -9.40 9.17 -24.28
N THR A 32 -10.56 8.78 -23.75
CA THR A 32 -10.75 7.43 -23.19
C THR A 32 -10.88 6.34 -24.26
N ASP A 33 -11.39 6.67 -25.45
CA ASP A 33 -11.55 5.68 -26.53
C ASP A 33 -10.21 5.39 -27.25
N ILE A 34 -9.36 6.40 -27.41
CA ILE A 34 -8.03 6.23 -28.04
C ILE A 34 -7.12 5.28 -27.24
N ARG A 35 -7.25 5.22 -25.90
CA ARG A 35 -6.47 4.28 -25.08
C ARG A 35 -6.92 2.82 -25.21
N ARG A 36 -8.13 2.54 -25.71
CA ARG A 36 -8.61 1.17 -25.93
C ARG A 36 -8.13 0.57 -27.24
N ALA A 37 -7.78 1.40 -28.23
CA ALA A 37 -7.31 0.94 -29.53
C ALA A 37 -5.82 0.55 -29.57
N SER A 38 -5.04 0.80 -28.50
CA SER A 38 -3.58 0.55 -28.49
C SER A 38 -3.15 -0.81 -27.95
N TYR A 39 -4.08 -1.68 -27.52
CA TYR A 39 -3.75 -2.95 -26.83
C TYR A 39 -4.07 -4.24 -27.60
N GLY A 40 -4.32 -4.18 -28.90
CA GLY A 40 -4.60 -5.42 -29.63
C GLY A 40 -4.33 -5.32 -31.11
N THR A 41 -3.14 -5.76 -31.53
CA THR A 41 -2.89 -6.61 -32.70
C THR A 41 -1.37 -6.74 -32.87
N ASP A 42 -0.72 -7.66 -32.17
CA ASP A 42 0.61 -8.19 -32.55
C ASP A 42 0.82 -9.55 -31.86
N ALA A 43 0.00 -10.52 -32.23
CA ALA A 43 0.20 -11.92 -31.88
C ALA A 43 -0.39 -12.84 -32.95
N ALA A 44 0.09 -12.71 -34.20
CA ALA A 44 -0.11 -13.72 -35.22
C ALA A 44 0.95 -13.56 -36.33
N ALA A 45 2.08 -14.27 -36.23
CA ALA A 45 2.70 -14.99 -37.35
C ALA A 45 4.06 -15.60 -36.96
N ALA A 46 4.30 -16.81 -37.49
CA ALA A 46 5.56 -17.54 -37.60
C ALA A 46 6.09 -18.21 -36.31
N ALA A 47 6.42 -19.50 -36.25
CA ALA A 47 6.52 -20.50 -37.31
C ALA A 47 6.46 -21.91 -36.70
N LEU A 48 6.02 -22.84 -37.54
CA LEU A 48 6.14 -24.28 -37.38
C LEU A 48 7.60 -24.75 -37.32
N ALA A 49 7.87 -25.72 -36.42
CA ALA A 49 8.75 -26.87 -36.60
C ALA A 49 8.44 -27.87 -35.47
N THR A 50 7.82 -29.03 -35.71
CA THR A 50 8.47 -30.36 -35.89
C THR A 50 9.63 -30.59 -34.90
N THR A 51 9.76 -31.66 -34.10
CA THR A 51 9.28 -33.05 -34.22
C THR A 51 9.55 -33.80 -32.90
N SER A 52 8.65 -34.71 -32.53
CA SER A 52 8.84 -36.01 -31.85
C SER A 52 10.17 -36.39 -31.16
N ALA A 53 10.09 -36.73 -29.86
CA ALA A 53 10.63 -37.95 -29.23
C ALA A 53 10.11 -38.00 -27.77
N SER A 54 9.19 -38.90 -27.39
CA SER A 54 9.40 -40.31 -27.00
C SER A 54 10.23 -40.48 -25.72
N ASN A 55 9.59 -41.13 -24.73
CA ASN A 55 10.15 -41.86 -23.58
C ASN A 55 10.55 -41.06 -22.33
N ALA A 56 9.74 -41.18 -21.28
CA ALA A 56 10.08 -41.99 -20.10
C ALA A 56 9.02 -41.81 -19.00
N THR A 57 8.01 -42.69 -18.99
CA THR A 57 7.19 -42.93 -17.81
C THR A 57 8.09 -43.51 -16.72
N THR A 58 8.50 -42.67 -15.77
CA THR A 58 9.21 -43.14 -14.58
C THR A 58 8.22 -43.11 -13.42
N THR A 59 7.57 -44.25 -13.22
CA THR A 59 6.75 -44.54 -12.04
C THR A 59 7.66 -44.60 -10.82
N ALA A 60 7.87 -43.47 -10.15
CA ALA A 60 8.56 -43.44 -8.86
C ALA A 60 7.53 -43.71 -7.76
N THR A 61 7.50 -44.97 -7.31
CA THR A 61 6.85 -45.43 -6.09
C THR A 61 7.46 -44.72 -4.88
N SER A 62 6.74 -43.78 -4.27
CA SER A 62 7.11 -43.20 -2.97
C SER A 62 6.53 -44.03 -1.83
N THR A 63 7.23 -45.10 -1.49
CA THR A 63 7.09 -45.76 -0.20
C THR A 63 7.90 -44.96 0.83
N ALA A 64 7.25 -44.17 1.68
CA ALA A 64 7.93 -43.51 2.80
C ALA A 64 7.02 -43.43 4.03
N ALA A 65 7.19 -44.45 4.86
CA ALA A 65 7.27 -44.40 6.32
C ALA A 65 6.32 -43.46 7.08
N SER A 66 5.22 -44.06 7.52
CA SER A 66 4.44 -43.65 8.68
C SER A 66 5.34 -43.63 9.93
N SER A 67 5.81 -42.44 10.32
CA SER A 67 6.52 -42.23 11.58
C SER A 67 5.51 -41.94 12.70
N SER A 68 5.46 -42.87 13.65
CA SER A 68 4.66 -42.82 14.87
C SER A 68 4.89 -41.54 15.67
N VAL A 69 3.81 -40.81 15.89
CA VAL A 69 3.70 -39.67 16.81
C VAL A 69 4.03 -40.17 18.22
N THR A 70 5.20 -39.77 18.74
CA THR A 70 5.50 -39.90 20.17
C THR A 70 4.71 -38.80 20.89
N ALA A 71 3.70 -39.20 21.65
CA ALA A 71 2.88 -38.32 22.47
C ALA A 71 3.76 -37.56 23.47
N LYS A 72 3.96 -36.25 23.23
CA LYS A 72 4.61 -35.35 24.18
C LYS A 72 3.62 -35.03 25.30
N ALA A 73 4.10 -35.24 26.53
CA ALA A 73 3.36 -35.17 27.77
C ALA A 73 2.38 -33.98 27.89
N ALA A 74 1.21 -34.28 28.43
CA ALA A 74 0.15 -33.32 28.72
C ALA A 74 0.66 -32.13 29.54
N PRO A 75 0.32 -30.89 29.19
CA PRO A 75 0.61 -29.73 30.02
C PRO A 75 -0.13 -29.85 31.35
N LYS A 76 0.63 -29.80 32.44
CA LYS A 76 0.16 -29.76 33.82
C LYS A 76 -0.79 -28.55 33.95
N LYS A 77 -2.06 -28.80 34.27
CA LYS A 77 -3.06 -27.77 34.55
C LYS A 77 -2.59 -26.93 35.75
N THR A 78 -1.91 -25.82 35.50
CA THR A 78 -1.74 -24.76 36.50
C THR A 78 -3.09 -24.05 36.62
N SER A 79 -3.79 -24.39 37.70
CA SER A 79 -5.02 -23.72 38.13
C SER A 79 -4.69 -22.26 38.43
N VAL A 80 -4.91 -21.37 37.47
CA VAL A 80 -4.79 -19.92 37.67
C VAL A 80 -5.97 -19.50 38.54
N THR A 81 -5.66 -19.09 39.77
CA THR A 81 -6.64 -18.57 40.72
C THR A 81 -7.30 -17.32 40.13
N PRO A 82 -8.64 -17.19 40.14
CA PRO A 82 -9.31 -15.99 39.65
C PRO A 82 -8.88 -14.78 40.47
N ALA A 83 -8.23 -13.81 39.83
CA ALA A 83 -7.93 -12.53 40.46
C ALA A 83 -9.26 -11.83 40.80
N LYS A 84 -9.45 -11.54 42.08
CA LYS A 84 -10.58 -10.79 42.64
C LYS A 84 -10.76 -9.48 41.87
N ALA A 85 -11.91 -9.34 41.21
CA ALA A 85 -12.27 -8.16 40.43
C ALA A 85 -12.17 -6.89 41.29
N ALA A 86 -11.26 -5.99 40.90
CA ALA A 86 -11.21 -4.65 41.47
C ALA A 86 -12.44 -3.86 41.02
N ALA A 87 -13.03 -3.10 41.94
CA ALA A 87 -14.20 -2.27 41.69
C ALA A 87 -13.96 -1.27 40.54
N PRO A 88 -14.97 -1.00 39.70
CA PRO A 88 -14.86 -0.04 38.60
C PRO A 88 -14.66 1.38 39.15
N VAL A 89 -13.47 1.93 38.95
CA VAL A 89 -13.18 3.34 39.22
C VAL A 89 -13.91 4.18 38.17
N LYS A 90 -14.86 5.00 38.64
CA LYS A 90 -15.66 5.91 37.82
C LYS A 90 -14.79 7.10 37.41
N THR A 91 -14.01 6.93 36.35
CA THR A 91 -13.18 8.00 35.77
C THR A 91 -14.09 9.03 35.09
N ALA A 92 -14.10 10.26 35.60
CA ALA A 92 -14.80 11.38 35.00
C ALA A 92 -14.19 11.70 33.62
N ALA A 93 -15.01 11.69 32.58
CA ALA A 93 -14.60 12.01 31.23
C ALA A 93 -14.44 13.53 31.08
N THR A 94 -13.19 14.02 31.15
CA THR A 94 -12.85 15.39 30.79
C THR A 94 -12.88 15.49 29.26
N SER A 95 -13.95 16.07 28.72
CA SER A 95 -14.09 16.37 27.29
C SER A 95 -13.18 17.53 26.91
N SER A 96 -11.90 17.26 26.62
CA SER A 96 -11.01 18.24 26.01
C SER A 96 -11.34 18.34 24.52
N THR A 97 -11.90 19.47 24.11
CA THR A 97 -12.07 19.81 22.69
C THR A 97 -10.68 19.83 22.04
N PRO A 98 -10.40 18.99 21.02
CA PRO A 98 -9.10 18.99 20.36
C PRO A 98 -8.93 20.33 19.64
N VAL A 99 -8.01 21.15 20.14
CA VAL A 99 -7.61 22.38 19.46
C VAL A 99 -6.76 21.94 18.27
N SER A 100 -7.25 22.21 17.06
CA SER A 100 -6.55 21.93 15.80
C SER A 100 -5.25 22.75 15.75
N SER A 101 -4.14 22.15 16.18
CA SER A 101 -2.83 22.76 16.11
C SER A 101 -2.31 22.64 14.68
N ASN A 102 -2.36 23.73 13.92
CA ASN A 102 -1.61 23.86 12.67
C ASN A 102 -0.11 23.89 13.03
N THR A 103 0.49 22.71 13.10
CA THR A 103 1.90 22.55 13.42
C THR A 103 2.72 23.08 12.25
N SER A 104 3.28 24.28 12.41
CA SER A 104 4.29 24.80 11.48
C SER A 104 5.43 23.78 11.39
N LEU A 105 5.81 23.41 10.17
CA LEU A 105 6.97 22.57 9.92
C LEU A 105 8.20 23.18 10.58
N LYS A 106 8.83 22.43 11.48
CA LYS A 106 10.04 22.86 12.18
C LYS A 106 11.29 22.69 11.33
N TRP A 107 11.29 21.66 10.48
CA TRP A 107 12.40 21.27 9.62
C TRP A 107 11.95 21.15 8.16
N ALA A 108 12.92 21.07 7.24
CA ALA A 108 12.63 20.81 5.83
C ALA A 108 12.00 19.42 5.65
N LEU A 109 11.15 19.25 4.64
CA LEU A 109 10.55 17.94 4.36
C LEU A 109 11.62 16.93 3.94
N CYS A 110 11.51 15.69 4.45
CA CYS A 110 12.40 14.61 4.02
C CYS A 110 12.18 14.28 2.54
N THR A 111 13.26 14.08 1.80
CA THR A 111 13.23 13.52 0.44
C THR A 111 13.61 12.04 0.47
N ALA A 112 13.39 11.32 -0.63
CA ALA A 112 13.73 9.91 -0.75
C ALA A 112 15.24 9.66 -0.61
N ASN A 113 16.09 10.65 -0.91
CA ASN A 113 17.54 10.56 -0.74
C ASN A 113 17.99 10.73 0.72
N ASP A 114 17.13 11.33 1.56
CA ASP A 114 17.39 11.51 2.99
C ASP A 114 16.97 10.29 3.81
N LEU A 115 16.29 9.34 3.19
CA LEU A 115 15.65 8.22 3.87
C LEU A 115 16.22 6.88 3.39
N THR A 116 16.28 5.94 4.32
CA THR A 116 16.44 4.52 4.06
C THR A 116 15.28 3.77 4.68
N GLY A 117 15.07 2.52 4.31
CA GLY A 117 14.04 1.72 4.97
C GLY A 117 14.21 0.22 4.78
N THR A 118 13.51 -0.49 5.64
CA THR A 118 13.34 -1.96 5.60
C THR A 118 11.89 -2.28 5.84
N ALA A 119 11.33 -3.22 5.08
CA ALA A 119 9.98 -3.72 5.30
C ALA A 119 10.02 -5.21 5.63
N ASN A 120 9.07 -5.66 6.42
CA ASN A 120 8.78 -7.07 6.63
C ASN A 120 7.26 -7.25 6.68
N TRP A 121 6.81 -8.48 6.47
CA TRP A 121 5.41 -8.85 6.69
C TRP A 121 5.27 -10.31 7.09
N GLN A 122 4.08 -10.64 7.58
CA GLN A 122 3.67 -11.98 7.94
C GLN A 122 2.21 -12.23 7.56
N GLY A 123 1.86 -13.50 7.39
CA GLY A 123 0.50 -13.91 7.09
C GLY A 123 -0.47 -13.53 8.20
N ALA A 124 -1.63 -13.00 7.83
CA ALA A 124 -2.73 -12.63 8.73
C ALA A 124 -4.08 -12.98 8.09
N SER A 125 -4.59 -14.19 8.34
CA SER A 125 -5.94 -14.63 7.95
C SER A 125 -6.34 -14.31 6.50
N GLY A 126 -5.48 -14.59 5.52
CA GLY A 126 -5.73 -14.31 4.09
C GLY A 126 -5.11 -12.99 3.59
N SER A 127 -4.59 -12.17 4.49
CA SER A 127 -3.82 -10.95 4.19
C SER A 127 -2.35 -11.10 4.58
N LEU A 128 -1.53 -10.09 4.24
CA LEU A 128 -0.18 -9.91 4.76
C LEU A 128 -0.15 -8.62 5.57
N SER A 129 0.20 -8.72 6.86
CA SER A 129 0.39 -7.56 7.74
C SER A 129 1.88 -7.32 7.94
N GLY A 130 2.31 -6.07 7.82
CA GLY A 130 3.72 -5.72 7.81
C GLY A 130 4.04 -4.42 8.52
N THR A 131 5.34 -4.20 8.67
CA THR A 131 5.90 -2.96 9.20
C THR A 131 6.99 -2.48 8.25
N LEU A 132 6.91 -1.18 7.92
CA LEU A 132 7.89 -0.45 7.15
C LEU A 132 8.64 0.49 8.11
N ASN A 133 9.90 0.17 8.41
CA ASN A 133 10.76 1.05 9.19
C ASN A 133 11.45 2.02 8.24
N ILE A 134 11.25 3.32 8.46
CA ILE A 134 11.89 4.40 7.71
C ILE A 134 12.87 5.09 8.64
N THR A 135 14.10 5.33 8.16
CA THR A 135 15.16 5.96 8.94
C THR A 135 15.74 7.15 8.18
N ASN A 136 15.92 8.28 8.85
CA ASN A 136 16.65 9.42 8.30
C ASN A 136 18.15 9.08 8.23
N SER A 137 18.64 8.84 7.02
CA SER A 137 20.05 8.56 6.72
C SER A 137 20.85 9.82 6.36
N SER A 138 20.20 10.98 6.28
CA SER A 138 20.88 12.25 6.05
C SER A 138 21.63 12.73 7.29
N LYS A 139 22.41 13.81 7.15
CA LYS A 139 23.10 14.48 8.26
C LYS A 139 22.30 15.64 8.86
N ALA A 140 21.11 15.91 8.33
CA ALA A 140 20.25 17.02 8.75
C ALA A 140 18.94 16.48 9.33
N ASN A 141 18.32 17.28 10.20
CA ASN A 141 16.96 16.97 10.64
C ASN A 141 15.99 17.22 9.49
N CYS A 142 14.97 16.38 9.38
CA CYS A 142 13.90 16.56 8.40
C CYS A 142 12.54 16.16 8.99
N SER A 143 11.46 16.65 8.38
CA SER A 143 10.08 16.30 8.75
C SER A 143 9.49 15.36 7.70
N LEU A 144 9.13 14.15 8.10
CA LEU A 144 8.46 13.17 7.25
C LEU A 144 6.95 13.42 7.27
N SER A 145 6.37 13.74 6.10
CA SER A 145 4.91 13.84 5.94
C SER A 145 4.24 12.48 6.06
N HIS A 146 3.05 12.45 6.64
CA HIS A 146 2.22 11.24 6.71
C HIS A 146 1.33 11.05 5.49
N ASP A 147 1.22 12.05 4.60
CA ASP A 147 0.49 11.93 3.32
C ASP A 147 1.31 11.15 2.27
N VAL A 148 1.63 9.90 2.58
CA VAL A 148 2.43 9.03 1.72
C VAL A 148 1.55 8.05 0.96
N TYR A 149 2.00 7.68 -0.25
CA TYR A 149 1.37 6.65 -1.06
C TYR A 149 2.27 5.43 -1.17
N LEU A 150 1.72 4.24 -0.94
CA LEU A 150 2.43 2.97 -0.89
C LEU A 150 2.02 2.10 -2.09
N GLN A 151 3.02 1.70 -2.86
CA GLN A 151 2.88 0.73 -3.95
C GLN A 151 3.63 -0.56 -3.60
N ILE A 152 3.07 -1.70 -4.03
CA ILE A 152 3.74 -3.00 -3.96
C ILE A 152 4.35 -3.31 -5.32
N LEU A 153 5.60 -3.79 -5.31
CA LEU A 153 6.35 -4.15 -6.50
C LEU A 153 6.79 -5.62 -6.45
N SER A 154 6.83 -6.26 -7.61
CA SER A 154 7.56 -7.52 -7.85
C SER A 154 8.80 -7.19 -8.69
N GLY A 155 9.98 -7.17 -8.06
CA GLY A 155 11.19 -6.63 -8.70
C GLY A 155 11.03 -5.14 -9.04
N ASN A 156 10.92 -4.82 -10.33
CA ASN A 156 10.69 -3.45 -10.82
C ASN A 156 9.24 -3.21 -11.32
N GLN A 157 8.42 -4.25 -11.37
CA GLN A 157 7.04 -4.16 -11.83
C GLN A 157 6.14 -3.68 -10.70
N VAL A 158 5.41 -2.59 -10.93
CA VAL A 158 4.36 -2.13 -10.00
C VAL A 158 3.14 -3.03 -10.14
N LEU A 159 2.65 -3.56 -9.02
CA LEU A 159 1.44 -4.36 -8.99
C LEU A 159 0.20 -3.43 -8.96
N PRO A 160 -0.93 -3.81 -9.59
CA PRO A 160 -2.19 -3.07 -9.55
C PRO A 160 -2.89 -3.22 -8.19
N VAL A 161 -2.27 -2.69 -7.13
CA VAL A 161 -2.78 -2.67 -5.76
C VAL A 161 -3.25 -1.25 -5.44
N GLY A 162 -4.52 -1.10 -5.06
CA GLY A 162 -5.08 0.19 -4.67
C GLY A 162 -4.80 0.51 -3.20
N GLN A 163 -4.41 1.75 -2.89
CA GLN A 163 -4.32 2.18 -1.49
C GLN A 163 -5.70 2.58 -0.95
N LEU A 164 -6.04 2.07 0.24
CA LEU A 164 -7.25 2.41 0.98
C LEU A 164 -6.92 3.41 2.08
N GLY A 165 -7.35 4.66 1.86
CA GLY A 165 -7.11 5.78 2.77
C GLY A 165 -5.67 6.28 2.71
N ASN A 166 -5.47 7.49 3.20
CA ASN A 166 -4.14 8.02 3.47
C ASN A 166 -3.98 8.11 4.99
N ALA A 167 -2.75 8.07 5.47
CA ALA A 167 -2.49 8.59 6.81
C ALA A 167 -2.76 10.10 6.82
N ASP A 168 -2.95 10.66 8.01
CA ASP A 168 -3.46 12.02 8.19
C ASP A 168 -2.63 13.04 7.39
N ALA A 169 -3.23 13.65 6.36
CA ALA A 169 -2.45 14.39 5.34
C ALA A 169 -1.75 15.65 5.86
N ASN A 170 -2.05 16.06 7.10
CA ASN A 170 -1.52 17.26 7.75
C ASN A 170 -0.62 16.95 8.95
N SER A 171 -0.26 15.68 9.17
CA SER A 171 0.66 15.29 10.23
C SER A 171 2.06 15.01 9.69
N TYR A 172 3.03 15.27 10.56
CA TYR A 172 4.45 15.13 10.27
C TYR A 172 5.13 14.48 11.46
N THR A 173 6.12 13.64 11.17
CA THR A 173 7.07 13.14 12.17
C THR A 173 8.42 13.76 11.90
N ASP A 174 8.94 14.42 12.90
CA ASP A 174 10.27 14.98 12.81
C ASP A 174 11.34 13.93 13.12
N LEU A 175 12.37 13.85 12.29
CA LEU A 175 13.43 12.86 12.36
C LEU A 175 14.80 13.54 12.43
N ALA A 176 15.55 13.33 13.51
CA ALA A 176 16.97 13.64 13.54
C ALA A 176 17.78 12.57 12.76
N PRO A 177 19.06 12.83 12.44
CA PRO A 177 19.94 11.82 11.83
C PRO A 177 19.97 10.52 12.63
N GLY A 178 19.63 9.42 11.97
CA GLY A 178 19.55 8.09 12.58
C GLY A 178 18.21 7.75 13.24
N ASP A 179 17.32 8.73 13.44
CA ASP A 179 15.97 8.45 13.94
C ASP A 179 15.16 7.70 12.90
N GLY A 180 14.26 6.85 13.37
CA GLY A 180 13.33 6.13 12.51
C GLY A 180 11.91 6.10 13.06
N VAL A 181 10.97 5.89 12.14
CA VAL A 181 9.54 5.75 12.42
C VAL A 181 9.00 4.49 11.75
N PRO A 182 8.28 3.63 12.50
CA PRO A 182 7.58 2.50 11.91
C PRO A 182 6.26 2.94 11.28
N LEU A 183 5.96 2.45 10.08
CA LEU A 183 4.65 2.52 9.45
C LEU A 183 4.05 1.12 9.38
N GLY A 184 2.87 0.93 9.94
CA GLY A 184 2.11 -0.32 9.78
C GLY A 184 1.40 -0.36 8.44
N PHE A 185 1.34 -1.53 7.81
CA PHE A 185 0.51 -1.72 6.62
C PHE A 185 -0.06 -3.13 6.51
N ILE A 186 -1.16 -3.26 5.76
CA ILE A 186 -1.79 -4.55 5.47
C ILE A 186 -2.11 -4.61 3.98
N TRP A 187 -1.66 -5.68 3.32
CA TRP A 187 -1.94 -5.97 1.91
C TRP A 187 -2.89 -7.15 1.82
N SER A 188 -3.94 -7.03 1.01
CA SER A 188 -5.01 -8.03 0.93
C SER A 188 -5.49 -8.32 -0.50
N ASN A 189 -6.13 -9.48 -0.64
CA ASN A 189 -6.88 -9.92 -1.82
C ASN A 189 -6.09 -9.84 -3.14
N TRP A 190 -4.91 -10.46 -3.18
CA TRP A 190 -4.13 -10.54 -4.42
C TRP A 190 -4.61 -11.73 -5.26
N CYS A 191 -5.21 -11.43 -6.42
CA CYS A 191 -5.73 -12.42 -7.35
C CYS A 191 -4.93 -12.51 -8.67
N GLY A 192 -3.77 -11.85 -8.72
CA GLY A 192 -2.83 -11.98 -9.84
C GLY A 192 -1.96 -13.23 -9.73
N ALA A 193 -1.01 -13.36 -10.65
CA ALA A 193 -0.01 -14.41 -10.60
C ALA A 193 0.87 -14.29 -9.34
N SER A 194 1.47 -15.41 -8.91
CA SER A 194 2.49 -15.40 -7.87
C SER A 194 3.65 -14.46 -8.22
N LEU A 195 4.30 -13.89 -7.21
CA LEU A 195 5.40 -12.95 -7.43
C LEU A 195 6.59 -13.69 -8.06
N SER A 196 6.94 -13.29 -9.27
CA SER A 196 8.08 -13.84 -10.02
C SER A 196 9.43 -13.28 -9.56
N SER A 197 9.43 -12.30 -8.64
CA SER A 197 10.61 -11.61 -8.15
C SER A 197 10.41 -11.18 -6.69
N ALA A 198 11.52 -10.81 -6.04
CA ALA A 198 11.49 -10.30 -4.67
C ALA A 198 10.53 -9.11 -4.54
N ALA A 199 9.78 -9.09 -3.46
CA ALA A 199 8.84 -8.03 -3.17
C ALA A 199 9.55 -6.76 -2.68
N TYR A 200 9.05 -5.61 -3.12
CA TYR A 200 9.47 -4.30 -2.64
C TYR A 200 8.24 -3.46 -2.30
N VAL A 201 8.39 -2.60 -1.31
CA VAL A 201 7.48 -1.49 -1.06
C VAL A 201 8.08 -0.24 -1.71
N ARG A 202 7.30 0.48 -2.51
CA ARG A 202 7.66 1.82 -2.96
C ARG A 202 6.80 2.83 -2.23
N LEU A 203 7.43 3.67 -1.42
CA LEU A 203 6.80 4.78 -0.74
C LEU A 203 7.00 6.06 -1.57
N ILE A 204 5.91 6.65 -2.04
CA ILE A 204 5.90 7.91 -2.77
C ILE A 204 5.67 9.03 -1.75
N LEU A 205 6.61 9.97 -1.70
CA LEU A 205 6.58 11.11 -0.80
C LEU A 205 5.90 12.31 -1.49
N PRO A 206 5.16 13.16 -0.75
CA PRO A 206 4.50 14.32 -1.32
C PRO A 206 5.50 15.41 -1.72
N THR A 207 5.01 16.47 -2.38
CA THR A 207 5.76 17.72 -2.63
C THR A 207 7.11 17.51 -3.32
N ASN A 208 7.18 16.60 -4.30
CA ASN A 208 8.40 16.25 -5.02
C ASN A 208 9.49 15.57 -4.18
N GLY A 209 9.15 14.99 -3.03
CA GLY A 209 10.08 14.22 -2.21
C GLY A 209 10.64 12.96 -2.91
N GLY A 210 10.05 12.54 -4.03
CA GLY A 210 10.48 11.38 -4.81
C GLY A 210 9.84 10.09 -4.32
N TYR A 211 10.51 8.95 -4.58
CA TYR A 211 10.06 7.66 -4.10
C TYR A 211 11.19 6.88 -3.44
N LEU A 212 10.89 6.30 -2.29
CA LEU A 212 11.78 5.39 -1.56
C LEU A 212 11.42 3.95 -1.93
N ARG A 213 12.39 3.19 -2.42
CA ARG A 213 12.22 1.76 -2.73
C ARG A 213 12.81 0.93 -1.60
N VAL A 214 11.96 0.18 -0.91
CA VAL A 214 12.28 -0.55 0.31
C VAL A 214 12.15 -2.06 0.06
N PRO A 215 13.21 -2.85 0.30
CA PRO A 215 13.11 -4.29 0.18
C PRO A 215 12.23 -4.87 1.29
N VAL A 216 11.46 -5.90 0.93
CA VAL A 216 10.71 -6.70 1.91
C VAL A 216 11.53 -7.94 2.24
N ILE A 217 11.98 -8.04 3.49
CA ILE A 217 12.86 -9.10 3.97
C ILE A 217 12.29 -9.77 5.21
N ASP A 218 12.58 -11.06 5.38
CA ASP A 218 12.22 -11.81 6.58
C ASP A 218 13.20 -11.53 7.73
N ALA A 219 12.96 -12.14 8.90
CA ALA A 219 13.83 -11.99 10.08
C ALA A 219 15.27 -12.49 9.85
N ALA A 220 15.51 -13.31 8.82
CA ALA A 220 16.83 -13.78 8.42
C ALA A 220 17.46 -12.93 7.30
N GLY A 221 16.83 -11.82 6.90
CA GLY A 221 17.30 -10.92 5.84
C GLY A 221 17.08 -11.46 4.42
N ARG A 222 16.25 -12.50 4.25
CA ARG A 222 15.95 -13.07 2.94
C ARG A 222 14.77 -12.34 2.29
N ALA A 223 14.82 -12.15 0.98
CA ALA A 223 13.74 -11.53 0.24
C ALA A 223 12.42 -12.32 0.34
N HIS A 224 11.30 -11.61 0.47
CA HIS A 224 9.96 -12.21 0.40
C HIS A 224 9.46 -12.34 -1.05
N TYR A 225 8.70 -13.41 -1.29
CA TYR A 225 8.02 -13.70 -2.56
C TYR A 225 6.52 -13.97 -2.34
N ASP A 226 6.05 -13.83 -1.11
CA ASP A 226 4.69 -14.15 -0.72
C ASP A 226 3.71 -13.05 -1.18
N ALA A 227 2.48 -13.46 -1.44
CA ALA A 227 1.35 -12.56 -1.69
C ALA A 227 0.14 -13.00 -0.84
N PRO A 228 -0.81 -12.10 -0.55
CA PRO A 228 -2.08 -12.44 0.08
C PRO A 228 -2.83 -13.51 -0.73
N ARG A 229 -3.73 -14.23 -0.06
CA ARG A 229 -4.64 -15.15 -0.75
C ARG A 229 -5.64 -14.34 -1.59
N CYS A 230 -6.09 -14.92 -2.69
CA CYS A 230 -7.24 -14.43 -3.43
C CYS A 230 -8.53 -14.94 -2.78
N ASP A 231 -9.24 -14.06 -2.07
CA ASP A 231 -10.52 -14.40 -1.42
C ASP A 231 -11.73 -13.97 -2.28
N SER A 232 -11.57 -12.92 -3.10
CA SER A 232 -12.60 -12.40 -3.99
C SER A 232 -11.99 -12.00 -5.35
N PRO A 233 -12.06 -12.88 -6.37
CA PRO A 233 -11.46 -12.64 -7.69
C PRO A 233 -11.94 -11.38 -8.42
N GLN A 234 -13.12 -10.87 -8.06
CA GLN A 234 -13.72 -9.68 -8.67
C GLN A 234 -13.42 -8.39 -7.89
N ALA A 235 -12.88 -8.50 -6.68
CA ALA A 235 -12.47 -7.33 -5.89
C ALA A 235 -11.02 -6.96 -6.18
N TYR A 236 -10.72 -5.66 -6.11
CA TYR A 236 -9.36 -5.16 -6.28
C TYR A 236 -8.45 -5.61 -5.13
N SER A 237 -7.17 -5.82 -5.43
CA SER A 237 -6.15 -5.95 -4.39
C SER A 237 -5.92 -4.60 -3.73
N SER A 238 -5.74 -4.59 -2.41
CA SER A 238 -5.65 -3.34 -1.66
C SER A 238 -4.59 -3.33 -0.59
N VAL A 239 -4.03 -2.15 -0.33
CA VAL A 239 -3.11 -1.89 0.77
C VAL A 239 -3.65 -0.77 1.65
N LYS A 240 -3.56 -0.91 2.97
CA LYS A 240 -3.92 0.13 3.94
C LYS A 240 -2.72 0.40 4.84
N ILE A 241 -2.47 1.68 5.14
CA ILE A 241 -1.39 2.15 6.01
C ILE A 241 -1.97 2.67 7.32
N TRP A 242 -1.23 2.54 8.41
CA TRP A 242 -1.50 3.22 9.69
C TRP A 242 -0.19 3.52 10.42
N GLN A 243 -0.28 4.37 11.44
CA GLN A 243 0.80 4.68 12.38
C GLN A 243 0.36 4.36 13.80
#